data_AF-A0A087TQI5-F1
#
_entry.id   AF-A0A087TQI5-F1
#
_cell.length_a   1.000
_cell.length_b   1.000
_cell.length_c   1.000
_cell.angle_alpha   90.00
_cell.angle_beta   90.00
_cell.angle_gamma   90.00
#
_symmetry.space_group_name_H-M   'P 1'
#
loop_
_entity.id
_entity.type
_entity.pdbx_description
1 polymer ?
#
loop_
_entity_poly.entity_id
_entity_poly.type
_entity_poly.pdbx_seq_one_letter_code
_entity_poly.pdbx_strand_id
1 'polypeptide(L)'
;MHKDNETCLEPESDIPIISLGAKRQMIFTRRNFISRTVDLTHRSLLVMKPPTNKFWMHGLPSQPDVKDPRISVTFRNIKISKIKKRRLEENEDELPEDDWFVHYMKSAPENIF
;
A
#
# COMPACT_ATOMS: atom_id res chain seq x y z
N MET A 1 18.02 2.79 0.68
CA MET A 1 17.56 1.38 0.59
C MET A 1 17.08 0.96 1.96
N HIS A 2 15.88 0.39 2.07
CA HIS A 2 15.30 -0.03 3.35
C HIS A 2 14.35 -1.21 3.18
N LYS A 3 13.83 -1.70 4.30
CA LYS A 3 12.68 -2.60 4.38
C LYS A 3 11.64 -1.94 5.27
N ASP A 4 10.38 -2.24 5.05
CA ASP A 4 9.31 -1.83 5.94
C ASP A 4 9.39 -2.72 7.19
N ASN A 5 9.99 -2.20 8.26
CA ASN A 5 10.28 -2.94 9.50
C ASN A 5 9.35 -2.51 10.66
N GLU A 6 8.22 -1.88 10.36
CA GLU A 6 7.29 -1.41 11.37
C GLU A 6 6.60 -2.61 12.05
N THR A 7 6.68 -2.67 13.38
CA THR A 7 6.17 -3.78 14.20
C THR A 7 4.66 -3.98 14.12
N CYS A 8 3.95 -2.93 13.71
CA CYS A 8 2.50 -2.93 13.55
C CYS A 8 2.04 -3.45 12.18
N LEU A 9 2.93 -3.81 11.26
CA LEU A 9 2.52 -4.35 9.96
C LEU A 9 2.08 -5.81 10.04
N GLU A 10 1.08 -6.16 9.24
CA GLU A 10 0.69 -7.55 9.03
C GLU A 10 1.70 -8.26 8.09
N PRO A 11 2.50 -9.24 8.58
CA PRO A 11 3.63 -9.81 7.83
C PRO A 11 3.28 -10.50 6.51
N GLU A 12 2.06 -11.03 6.41
CA GLU A 12 1.57 -11.77 5.24
C GLU A 12 0.56 -10.94 4.42
N SER A 13 0.56 -9.61 4.60
CA SER A 13 -0.27 -8.71 3.79
C SER A 13 0.45 -8.19 2.56
N ASP A 14 -0.30 -8.07 1.46
CA ASP A 14 0.14 -7.34 0.27
C ASP A 14 0.30 -5.85 0.60
N ILE A 15 1.29 -5.20 -0.02
CA ILE A 15 1.52 -3.76 0.09
C ILE A 15 1.32 -3.11 -1.29
N PRO A 16 0.11 -2.60 -1.59
CA PRO A 16 -0.16 -1.83 -2.80
C PRO A 16 0.48 -0.43 -2.73
N ILE A 17 1.16 -0.03 -3.79
CA ILE A 17 1.82 1.28 -3.95
C ILE A 17 1.31 1.93 -5.22
N ILE A 18 0.59 3.04 -5.08
CA ILE A 18 0.16 3.88 -6.21
C ILE A 18 1.18 4.98 -6.44
N SER A 19 1.56 5.19 -7.70
CA SER A 19 2.49 6.23 -8.11
C SER A 19 1.81 7.29 -8.97
N LEU A 20 1.90 8.55 -8.56
CA LEU A 20 1.35 9.69 -9.28
C LEU A 20 2.45 10.73 -9.52
N GLY A 21 2.66 11.09 -10.78
CA GLY A 21 3.54 12.18 -11.20
C GLY A 21 4.76 11.65 -11.94
N ALA A 22 5.91 12.24 -11.67
CA ALA A 22 7.15 11.92 -12.37
C ALA A 22 7.53 10.44 -12.26
N LYS A 23 8.04 9.88 -13.35
CA LYS A 23 8.58 8.51 -13.36
C LYS A 23 9.78 8.40 -12.43
N ARG A 24 9.81 7.39 -11.57
CA ARG A 24 10.98 7.04 -10.74
C ARG A 24 11.28 5.55 -10.83
N GLN A 25 12.54 5.19 -10.66
CA GLN A 25 12.95 3.79 -10.61
C GLN A 25 12.97 3.31 -9.16
N MET A 26 12.33 2.18 -8.88
CA MET A 26 12.46 1.49 -7.60
C MET A 26 13.35 0.29 -7.78
N ILE A 27 14.42 0.22 -6.99
CA ILE A 27 15.37 -0.88 -7.00
C ILE A 27 15.06 -1.80 -5.84
N PHE A 28 15.03 -3.10 -6.11
CA PHE A 28 14.94 -4.20 -5.16
C PHE A 28 16.27 -4.94 -5.12
N THR A 29 16.87 -5.07 -3.94
CA THR A 29 18.15 -5.75 -3.75
C THR A 29 18.06 -6.81 -2.66
N ARG A 30 18.80 -7.91 -2.83
CA ARG A 30 18.93 -8.98 -1.84
C ARG A 30 20.35 -9.57 -1.94
N ARG A 31 20.95 -9.88 -0.79
CA ARG A 31 22.28 -10.51 -0.73
C ARG A 31 22.28 -11.83 -1.53
N ASN A 32 23.29 -12.01 -2.39
CA ASN A 32 23.46 -13.16 -3.29
C ASN A 32 22.43 -13.27 -4.42
N PHE A 33 21.69 -12.20 -4.73
CA PHE A 33 20.75 -12.15 -5.87
C PHE A 33 21.02 -10.91 -6.73
N ILE A 34 20.63 -11.00 -8.00
CA ILE A 34 20.67 -9.88 -8.93
C ILE A 34 19.58 -8.87 -8.52
N SER A 35 19.97 -7.60 -8.45
CA SER A 35 19.04 -6.49 -8.20
C SER A 35 17.99 -6.40 -9.30
N ARG A 36 16.75 -6.08 -8.93
CA ARG A 36 15.65 -5.86 -9.86
C ARG A 36 15.25 -4.40 -9.83
N THR A 37 14.97 -3.81 -10.98
CA THR A 37 14.50 -2.43 -11.09
C THR A 37 13.11 -2.43 -11.68
N VAL A 38 12.21 -1.69 -11.07
CA VAL A 38 10.84 -1.48 -11.53
C VAL A 38 10.63 0.01 -11.79
N ASP A 39 10.15 0.32 -12.98
CA ASP A 39 9.78 1.68 -13.35
C ASP A 39 8.41 2.02 -12.78
N LEU A 40 8.33 3.05 -11.94
CA LEU A 40 7.09 3.56 -11.37
C LEU A 40 6.63 4.77 -12.18
N THR A 41 5.65 4.56 -13.05
CA THR A 41 5.09 5.60 -13.93
C THR A 41 3.85 6.25 -13.33
N HIS A 42 3.40 7.38 -13.91
CA HIS A 42 2.16 8.03 -13.51
C HIS A 42 0.97 7.07 -13.66
N ARG A 43 0.10 7.01 -12.64
CA ARG A 43 -1.08 6.11 -12.55
C ARG A 43 -0.71 4.62 -12.53
N SER A 44 0.53 4.28 -12.18
CA SER A 44 0.91 2.89 -11.97
C SER A 44 0.57 2.41 -10.56
N LEU A 45 0.21 1.13 -10.46
CA LEU A 45 0.06 0.39 -9.22
C LEU A 45 1.14 -0.71 -9.16
N LEU A 46 1.97 -0.68 -8.14
CA LEU A 46 2.91 -1.74 -7.80
C LEU A 46 2.40 -2.48 -6.56
N VAL A 47 2.23 -3.79 -6.62
CA VAL A 47 1.85 -4.60 -5.45
C VAL A 47 3.06 -5.41 -5.00
N MET A 48 3.58 -5.11 -3.80
CA MET A 48 4.61 -5.93 -3.17
C MET A 48 3.94 -7.07 -2.40
N LYS A 49 4.00 -8.29 -2.94
CA LYS A 49 3.46 -9.49 -2.28
C LYS A 49 4.43 -10.07 -1.25
N PRO A 50 3.94 -10.71 -0.18
CA PRO A 50 4.78 -11.55 0.68
C PRO A 50 5.50 -12.64 -0.15
N PRO A 51 6.74 -13.01 0.18
CA PRO A 51 7.57 -12.52 1.28
C PRO A 51 8.56 -11.41 0.85
N THR A 52 8.19 -10.56 -0.12
CA THR A 52 9.12 -9.58 -0.73
C THR A 52 9.73 -8.65 0.30
N ASN A 53 8.90 -7.97 1.10
CA ASN A 53 9.36 -7.01 2.11
C ASN A 53 10.29 -7.65 3.18
N LYS A 54 10.09 -8.95 3.47
CA LYS A 54 10.92 -9.70 4.42
C LYS A 54 12.34 -9.92 3.89
N PHE A 55 12.48 -10.30 2.62
CA PHE A 55 13.77 -10.71 2.07
C PHE A 55 14.49 -9.63 1.27
N TRP A 56 13.76 -8.74 0.60
CA TRP A 56 14.29 -7.75 -0.32
C TRP A 56 14.31 -6.36 0.31
N MET A 57 15.41 -5.64 0.15
CA MET A 57 15.47 -4.21 0.42
C MET A 57 14.98 -3.46 -0.82
N HIS A 58 14.27 -2.36 -0.63
CA HIS A 58 13.80 -1.52 -1.71
C HIS A 58 14.14 -0.04 -1.49
N GLY A 59 14.21 0.73 -2.58
CA GLY A 59 14.47 2.16 -2.52
C GLY A 59 14.44 2.85 -3.87
N LEU A 60 14.33 4.18 -3.82
CA LEU A 60 14.40 5.06 -4.97
C LEU A 60 15.82 5.69 -5.00
N PRO A 61 16.71 5.32 -5.94
CA PRO A 61 17.98 6.00 -6.11
C PRO A 61 17.75 7.47 -6.54
N SER A 62 18.74 8.33 -6.28
CA SER A 62 18.70 9.71 -6.76
C SER A 62 18.75 9.72 -8.29
N GLN A 63 17.80 10.42 -8.92
CA GLN A 63 17.78 10.64 -10.36
C GLN A 63 17.78 12.15 -10.59
N PRO A 64 18.96 12.77 -10.79
CA PRO A 64 19.11 14.22 -10.84
C PRO A 64 18.43 14.85 -12.05
N ASP A 65 18.22 14.08 -13.12
CA ASP A 65 17.58 14.52 -14.35
C ASP A 65 16.06 14.67 -14.21
N VAL A 66 15.45 14.02 -13.21
CA VAL A 66 14.02 14.09 -12.96
C VAL A 66 13.72 15.25 -12.03
N LYS A 67 13.23 16.36 -12.59
CA LYS A 67 12.89 17.60 -11.86
C LYS A 67 11.46 17.63 -11.35
N ASP A 68 10.57 16.88 -11.99
CA ASP A 68 9.15 16.88 -11.65
C ASP A 68 8.87 16.11 -10.33
N PRO A 69 7.84 16.53 -9.56
CA PRO A 69 7.45 15.87 -8.33
C PRO A 69 6.77 14.52 -8.57
N ARG A 70 6.89 13.62 -7.59
CA ARG A 70 6.18 12.32 -7.53
C ARG A 70 5.56 12.13 -6.15
N ILE A 71 4.30 11.73 -6.12
CA ILE A 71 3.57 11.29 -4.94
C ILE A 71 3.52 9.76 -4.95
N SER A 72 3.81 9.14 -3.79
CA SER A 72 3.72 7.69 -3.57
C SER A 72 2.69 7.46 -2.48
N VAL A 73 1.64 6.71 -2.79
CA VAL A 73 0.63 6.31 -1.80
C VAL A 73 0.79 4.82 -1.54
N THR A 74 1.24 4.47 -0.34
CA THR A 74 1.47 3.07 0.05
C THR A 74 0.39 2.64 1.03
N PHE A 75 -0.42 1.67 0.63
CA PHE A 75 -1.45 1.08 1.47
C PHE A 75 -0.83 -0.06 2.27
N ARG A 76 -1.13 -0.12 3.57
CA ARG A 76 -0.59 -1.12 4.48
C ARG A 76 -1.69 -1.63 5.40
N ASN A 77 -1.71 -2.94 5.62
CA ASN A 77 -2.56 -3.52 6.65
C ASN A 77 -1.82 -3.45 8.00
N ILE A 78 -2.46 -2.80 8.97
CA ILE A 78 -1.91 -2.60 10.31
C ILE A 78 -2.60 -3.58 11.26
N LYS A 79 -1.79 -4.36 11.98
CA LYS A 79 -2.24 -5.17 13.11
C LYS A 79 -2.86 -4.27 14.16
N ILE A 80 -4.17 -4.40 14.34
CA ILE A 80 -4.85 -3.83 15.51
C ILE A 80 -4.44 -4.68 16.72
N SER A 81 -3.37 -4.29 17.42
CA SER A 81 -2.97 -4.96 18.65
C SER A 81 -4.04 -4.70 19.72
N LYS A 82 -4.91 -5.69 19.97
CA LYS A 82 -5.93 -5.73 21.06
C LYS A 82 -6.24 -4.34 21.65
N ILE A 83 -6.80 -3.43 20.86
CA ILE A 83 -7.60 -2.36 21.45
C ILE A 83 -8.66 -3.13 22.22
N LYS A 84 -8.66 -3.00 23.54
CA LYS A 84 -9.55 -3.73 24.46
C LYS A 84 -10.90 -3.91 23.76
N LYS A 85 -11.26 -5.17 23.49
CA LYS A 85 -12.59 -5.64 23.12
C LYS A 85 -13.54 -5.22 24.24
N ARG A 86 -13.91 -3.93 24.27
CA ARG A 86 -14.68 -3.28 25.32
C ARG A 86 -15.53 -2.17 24.74
N ARG A 87 -15.99 -2.33 23.48
CA ARG A 87 -17.15 -1.68 22.85
C ARG A 87 -17.27 -2.11 21.36
N LEU A 88 -17.34 -3.41 21.06
CA LEU A 88 -17.75 -3.93 19.74
C LEU A 88 -18.48 -5.28 19.94
N GLU A 89 -19.30 -5.34 21.00
CA GLU A 89 -20.37 -6.33 21.13
C GLU A 89 -21.63 -5.50 21.32
N GLU A 90 -22.05 -4.83 20.24
CA GLU A 90 -23.38 -4.27 20.09
C GLU A 90 -23.59 -4.10 18.56
N ASN A 91 -24.37 -5.03 18.01
CA ASN A 91 -25.00 -5.07 16.68
C ASN A 91 -24.07 -5.21 15.46
N GLU A 92 -23.65 -6.44 15.16
CA GLU A 92 -23.06 -6.82 13.86
C GLU A 92 -24.10 -6.91 12.71
N ASP A 93 -25.40 -6.74 12.99
CA ASP A 93 -26.48 -6.96 12.00
C ASP A 93 -27.22 -5.69 11.53
N GLU A 94 -26.89 -4.50 12.04
CA GLU A 94 -27.49 -3.24 11.57
C GLU A 94 -26.41 -2.28 11.08
N LEU A 95 -26.23 -2.24 9.75
CA LEU A 95 -25.48 -1.18 9.09
C LEU A 95 -26.20 0.16 9.38
N PRO A 96 -25.50 1.21 9.85
CA PRO A 96 -26.13 2.50 10.10
C PRO A 96 -26.80 3.02 8.82
N GLU A 97 -28.11 3.32 8.86
CA GLU A 97 -28.84 3.84 7.70
C GLU A 97 -28.25 5.17 7.17
N ASP A 98 -27.56 5.91 8.03
CA ASP A 98 -26.83 7.16 7.74
C ASP A 98 -25.35 6.95 7.34
N ASP A 99 -24.94 5.73 6.97
CA ASP A 99 -23.59 5.49 6.44
C ASP A 99 -23.45 6.06 5.02
N TRP A 100 -22.72 7.17 4.90
CA TRP A 100 -22.42 7.83 3.63
C TRP A 100 -21.77 6.88 2.61
N PHE A 101 -21.04 5.86 3.05
CA PHE A 101 -20.40 4.88 2.19
C PHE A 101 -21.43 3.95 1.54
N VAL A 102 -22.48 3.56 2.28
CA VAL A 102 -23.60 2.78 1.74
C VAL A 102 -24.38 3.60 0.71
N HIS A 103 -24.61 4.88 0.97
CA HIS A 103 -25.25 5.79 0.01
C HIS A 103 -24.39 5.96 -1.26
N TYR A 104 -23.08 6.10 -1.10
CA TYR A 104 -22.13 6.18 -2.21
C TYR A 104 -22.14 4.89 -3.06
N MET A 105 -22.05 3.71 -2.44
CA MET A 105 -22.06 2.44 -3.17
C MET A 105 -23.38 2.18 -3.91
N LYS A 106 -24.52 2.65 -3.38
CA LYS A 106 -25.83 2.55 -4.04
C LYS A 106 -25.99 3.55 -5.20
N SER A 107 -25.26 4.67 -5.18
CA SER A 107 -25.32 5.72 -6.21
C SER A 107 -24.17 5.65 -7.22
N ALA A 108 -23.18 4.80 -6.97
CA ALA A 108 -22.05 4.59 -7.84
C ALA A 108 -22.52 4.01 -9.20
N PRO A 109 -22.07 4.58 -10.33
CA PRO A 109 -22.33 3.98 -11.64
C PRO A 109 -21.74 2.57 -11.70
N GLU A 110 -22.41 1.65 -12.40
CA GLU A 110 -22.07 0.22 -12.51
C GLU A 110 -20.65 -0.10 -13.02
N ASN A 111 -19.88 0.92 -13.42
CA ASN A 111 -18.55 0.82 -13.98
C ASN A 111 -17.42 1.13 -12.98
N ILE A 112 -17.71 1.17 -11.68
CA ILE A 112 -16.67 1.25 -10.65
C ILE A 112 -16.39 -0.16 -10.16
N PHE A 113 -15.67 -0.96 -10.95
CA PHE A 113 -14.69 -2.00 -10.59
C PHE A 113 -14.15 -2.67 -11.86
#